data_AF-A0A2G3ALH2-F1
#
_entry.id   AF-A0A2G3ALH2-F1
#
_cell.length_a   1.000
_cell.length_b   1.000
_cell.length_c   1.000
_cell.angle_alpha   90.00
_cell.angle_beta   90.00
_cell.angle_gamma   90.00
#
_symmetry.space_group_name_H-M   'P 1'
#
loop_
_entity.id
_entity.type
_entity.pdbx_description
1 polymer ?
#
loop_
_entity_poly.entity_id
_entity_poly.type
_entity_poly.pdbx_seq_one_letter_code
_entity_poly.pdbx_strand_id
1 'polypeptide(L)'
;MPMHLDQHTHSRMVVELGTAMEVVRDDQNGKLNKEETSKVIRNVVMEKNGGENVKAKVKELRKKIREKGEEEFDQVVKKLLHLSTKNKQ
;
A
#
# COMPACT_ATOMS: atom_id res chain seq x y z
N MET A 1 -7.84 -3.90 7.07
CA MET A 1 -9.24 -3.99 7.55
C MET A 1 -9.96 -2.69 7.20
N PRO A 2 -10.86 -2.70 6.21
CA PRO A 2 -11.56 -1.50 5.78
C PRO A 2 -12.73 -1.17 6.71
N MET A 3 -12.81 0.06 7.23
CA MET A 3 -13.85 0.50 8.15
C MET A 3 -14.77 1.59 7.59
N HIS A 4 -14.31 2.38 6.63
CA HIS A 4 -15.11 3.47 6.06
C HIS A 4 -14.57 3.95 4.71
N LEU A 5 -15.41 4.65 3.94
CA LEU A 5 -15.05 5.38 2.71
C LEU A 5 -14.25 4.53 1.69
N ASP A 6 -13.12 5.08 1.26
CA ASP A 6 -12.19 4.57 0.26
C ASP A 6 -11.39 3.35 0.72
N GLN A 7 -11.43 3.04 2.02
CA GLN A 7 -10.64 1.95 2.59
C GLN A 7 -10.97 0.60 1.97
N HIS A 8 -12.21 0.37 1.53
CA HIS A 8 -12.59 -0.87 0.84
C HIS A 8 -11.78 -1.05 -0.45
N THR A 9 -11.74 -0.02 -1.28
CA THR A 9 -10.97 -0.01 -2.53
C THR A 9 -9.46 -0.09 -2.25
N HIS A 10 -8.96 0.71 -1.30
CA HIS A 10 -7.55 0.70 -0.92
C HIS A 10 -7.11 -0.66 -0.37
N SER A 11 -7.94 -1.32 0.45
CA SER A 11 -7.64 -2.62 1.05
C SER A 11 -7.51 -3.70 -0.01
N ARG A 12 -8.41 -3.74 -0.99
CA ARG A 12 -8.35 -4.69 -2.09
C ARG A 12 -7.08 -4.49 -2.92
N MET A 13 -6.73 -3.25 -3.24
CA MET A 13 -5.51 -2.93 -3.98
C MET A 13 -4.25 -3.43 -3.26
N VAL A 14 -4.10 -3.16 -1.96
CA VAL A 14 -2.87 -3.57 -1.23
C VAL A 14 -2.77 -5.07 -1.00
N VAL A 15 -3.90 -5.77 -0.94
CA VAL A 15 -3.98 -7.25 -0.89
C VAL A 15 -3.61 -7.85 -2.25
N GLU A 16 -4.15 -7.32 -3.36
CA GLU A 16 -3.79 -7.74 -4.72
C GLU A 16 -2.30 -7.48 -5.03
N LEU A 17 -1.72 -6.42 -4.50
CA LEU A 17 -0.27 -6.15 -4.57
C LEU A 17 0.58 -7.09 -3.69
N GLY A 18 -0.04 -7.93 -2.86
CA GLY A 18 0.64 -8.83 -1.92
C GLY A 18 1.33 -8.11 -0.76
N THR A 19 1.00 -6.84 -0.52
CA THR A 19 1.59 -6.01 0.53
C THR A 19 0.79 -6.01 1.83
N ALA A 20 -0.37 -6.65 1.83
CA ALA A 20 -1.23 -6.80 3.00
C ALA A 20 -1.94 -8.16 2.98
N MET A 21 -2.41 -8.58 4.16
CA MET A 21 -3.34 -9.69 4.31
C MET A 21 -4.71 -9.15 4.75
N GLU A 22 -5.77 -9.74 4.21
CA GLU A 22 -7.13 -9.37 4.57
C GLU A 22 -7.60 -10.16 5.80
N VAL A 23 -8.34 -9.49 6.70
CA VAL A 23 -9.11 -10.16 7.73
C VAL A 23 -10.53 -10.30 7.20
N VAL A 24 -10.92 -11.53 6.91
CA VAL A 24 -12.25 -11.85 6.39
C VAL A 24 -13.27 -11.63 7.51
N ARG A 25 -14.37 -10.96 7.18
CA ARG A 25 -15.50 -10.75 8.08
C ARG A 25 -16.46 -11.91 8.00
N ASP A 26 -17.22 -12.10 9.06
CA ASP A 26 -18.31 -13.08 9.09
C ASP A 26 -19.36 -12.76 8.02
N ASP A 27 -19.72 -13.75 7.21
CA ASP A 27 -20.65 -13.59 6.08
C ASP A 27 -22.09 -13.30 6.52
N GLN A 28 -22.48 -13.65 7.75
CA GLN A 28 -23.85 -13.50 8.23
C GLN A 28 -24.12 -12.11 8.82
N ASN A 29 -23.16 -11.56 9.58
CA ASN A 29 -23.35 -10.30 10.30
C ASN A 29 -22.33 -9.20 9.94
N GLY A 30 -21.37 -9.50 9.06
CA GLY A 30 -20.35 -8.56 8.61
C GLY A 30 -19.36 -8.14 9.71
N LYS A 31 -19.34 -8.81 10.86
CA LYS A 31 -18.47 -8.47 11.99
C LYS A 31 -17.10 -9.12 11.86
N LEU A 32 -16.13 -8.49 12.51
CA LEU A 32 -14.80 -9.09 12.70
C LEU A 32 -14.87 -10.16 13.78
N ASN A 33 -14.31 -11.34 13.50
CA ASN A 33 -14.10 -12.39 14.48
C ASN A 33 -12.69 -12.24 15.11
N LYS A 34 -12.62 -12.33 16.45
CA LYS A 34 -11.37 -12.32 17.22
C LYS A 34 -10.40 -13.42 16.79
N GLU A 35 -10.90 -14.62 16.55
CA GLU A 35 -10.09 -15.79 16.15
C GLU A 35 -9.44 -15.55 14.80
N GLU A 36 -10.24 -15.10 13.82
CA GLU A 36 -9.74 -14.82 12.47
C GLU A 36 -8.73 -13.67 12.46
N THR A 37 -9.03 -12.60 13.19
CA THR A 37 -8.11 -11.48 13.38
C THR A 37 -6.78 -11.95 13.99
N SER A 38 -6.83 -12.82 15.01
CA SER A 38 -5.65 -13.35 15.69
C SER A 38 -4.79 -14.24 14.77
N LYS A 39 -5.42 -15.05 13.91
CA LYS A 39 -4.71 -15.87 12.91
C LYS A 39 -3.95 -14.99 11.92
N VAL A 40 -4.59 -13.97 11.36
CA VAL A 40 -3.95 -13.06 10.40
C VAL A 40 -2.79 -12.31 11.05
N ILE A 41 -2.95 -11.81 12.28
CA ILE A 41 -1.86 -11.18 13.03
C ILE A 41 -0.69 -12.15 13.22
N ARG A 42 -0.96 -13.39 13.65
CA ARG A 42 0.09 -14.40 13.83
C ARG A 42 0.81 -14.72 12.52
N ASN A 43 0.08 -14.81 11.41
CA ASN A 43 0.67 -15.08 10.10
C ASN A 43 1.61 -13.94 9.66
N VAL A 44 1.15 -12.69 9.77
CA VAL A 44 1.95 -11.53 9.37
C VAL A 44 3.18 -11.31 10.28
N VAL A 45 3.03 -11.54 11.59
CA VAL A 45 4.07 -11.18 12.58
C VAL A 45 5.01 -12.33 12.91
N MET A 46 4.50 -13.54 13.04
CA MET A 46 5.22 -14.68 13.61
C MET A 46 5.56 -15.77 12.59
N GLU A 47 4.77 -15.92 11.53
CA GLU A 47 5.01 -16.97 10.54
C GLU A 47 6.02 -16.51 9.49
N LYS A 48 7.07 -17.32 9.31
CA LYS A 48 8.14 -17.02 8.36
C LYS A 48 7.59 -16.86 6.94
N ASN A 49 6.75 -17.77 6.47
CA ASN A 49 6.37 -17.78 5.05
C ASN A 49 5.44 -16.63 4.65
N GLY A 50 4.34 -16.40 5.37
CA GLY A 50 3.39 -15.34 5.00
C GLY A 50 3.90 -13.93 5.34
N GLY A 51 4.45 -13.75 6.55
CA GLY A 51 5.02 -12.48 6.98
C GLY A 51 6.23 -12.03 6.16
N GLU A 52 7.16 -12.93 5.82
CA GLU A 52 8.33 -12.57 5.00
C GLU A 52 7.95 -12.20 3.57
N ASN A 53 6.98 -12.89 2.96
CA ASN A 53 6.48 -12.57 1.63
C ASN A 53 5.86 -11.17 1.57
N VAL A 54 4.96 -10.86 2.52
CA VAL A 54 4.37 -9.53 2.64
C VAL A 54 5.45 -8.47 2.85
N LYS A 55 6.40 -8.73 3.75
CA LYS A 55 7.51 -7.81 4.02
C LYS A 55 8.42 -7.58 2.81
N ALA A 56 8.68 -8.62 2.02
CA ALA A 56 9.45 -8.52 0.78
C ALA A 56 8.71 -7.65 -0.25
N LYS A 57 7.40 -7.87 -0.45
CA LYS A 57 6.58 -7.05 -1.35
C LYS A 57 6.48 -5.60 -0.92
N VAL A 58 6.33 -5.33 0.37
CA VAL A 58 6.35 -3.97 0.93
C VAL A 58 7.69 -3.28 0.64
N LYS A 59 8.82 -3.96 0.80
CA LYS A 59 10.14 -3.41 0.49
C LYS A 59 10.30 -3.10 -1.01
N GLU A 60 9.86 -4.02 -1.87
CA GLU A 60 9.87 -3.85 -3.32
C GLU A 60 9.04 -2.62 -3.74
N LEU A 61 7.81 -2.52 -3.24
CA LEU A 61 6.91 -1.41 -3.54
C LEU A 61 7.47 -0.08 -3.01
N ARG A 62 8.04 -0.06 -1.79
CA ARG A 62 8.69 1.13 -1.22
C ARG A 62 9.80 1.65 -2.12
N LYS A 63 10.64 0.77 -2.66
CA LYS A 63 11.72 1.15 -3.57
C LYS A 63 11.15 1.77 -4.85
N LYS A 64 10.16 1.13 -5.46
CA LYS A 64 9.49 1.63 -6.68
C LYS A 64 8.83 3.00 -6.48
N ILE A 65 8.14 3.21 -5.36
CA ILE A 65 7.52 4.50 -5.03
C ILE A 65 8.59 5.58 -4.90
N ARG A 66 9.71 5.28 -4.23
CA ARG A 66 10.81 6.24 -4.09
C ARG A 66 11.41 6.61 -5.44
N GLU A 67 11.75 5.62 -6.25
CA GLU A 67 12.34 5.85 -7.58
C GLU A 67 11.43 6.70 -8.47
N LYS A 68 10.13 6.35 -8.56
CA LYS A 68 9.15 7.15 -9.31
C LYS A 68 8.99 8.56 -8.77
N GLY A 69 8.99 8.73 -7.45
CA GLY A 69 8.86 10.05 -6.83
C GLY A 69 9.99 11.00 -7.22
N GLU A 70 11.23 10.50 -7.25
CA GLU A 70 12.40 11.29 -7.70
C GLU A 70 12.27 11.65 -9.20
N GLU A 71 11.89 10.68 -10.05
CA GLU A 71 11.68 10.91 -11.48
C GLU A 71 10.59 11.97 -11.77
N GLU A 72 9.47 11.90 -11.06
CA GLU A 72 8.38 12.87 -11.17
C GLU A 72 8.81 14.26 -10.68
N PHE A 73 9.56 14.32 -9.58
CA PHE A 73 10.08 15.57 -9.04
C PHE A 73 11.04 16.26 -10.02
N ASP A 74 11.98 15.51 -10.61
CA ASP A 74 12.91 16.02 -11.63
C ASP A 74 12.16 16.59 -12.85
N GLN A 75 11.09 15.92 -13.29
CA GLN A 75 10.25 16.41 -14.39
C GLN A 75 9.53 17.72 -14.02
N VAL A 76 9.02 17.83 -12.80
CA VAL A 76 8.36 19.05 -12.31
C VAL A 76 9.35 20.20 -12.22
N VAL A 77 10.56 19.99 -11.69
CA VAL A 77 11.63 21.00 -11.61
C VAL A 77 12.00 21.50 -13.01
N LYS A 78 12.20 20.60 -13.98
CA LYS A 78 12.50 20.99 -15.37
C LYS A 78 11.38 21.82 -15.99
N LYS A 79 10.12 21.42 -15.80
CA LYS A 79 8.96 22.20 -16.28
C LYS A 79 8.88 23.58 -15.64
N LEU A 80 9.14 23.68 -14.33
CA LEU A 80 9.11 24.94 -13.62
C LEU A 80 10.21 25.92 -14.08
N LEU A 81 11.43 25.42 -14.30
CA LEU A 81 12.54 26.20 -14.86
C LEU A 81 12.22 26.72 -16.27
N HIS A 82 11.64 25.86 -17.12
CA HIS A 82 11.21 26.24 -18.47
C HIS A 82 10.16 27.35 -18.47
N LEU A 83 9.17 27.27 -17.58
CA LEU A 83 8.16 28.32 -17.44
C LEU A 83 8.76 29.62 -16.90
N SER A 84 9.69 29.53 -15.94
CA SER A 84 10.32 30.70 -15.31
C SER A 84 11.26 31.46 -16.26
N THR A 85 11.89 30.75 -17.18
CA THR A 85 12.75 31.36 -18.22
C THR A 85 11.91 32.00 -19.32
N LYS A 86 10.79 31.39 -19.72
CA LYS A 86 9.83 31.98 -20.67
C LYS A 86 9.16 33.25 -20.15
N ASN A 87 8.86 33.34 -18.86
CA ASN A 87 8.25 34.55 -18.26
C ASN A 87 9.24 35.71 -18.05
N LYS A 88 10.55 35.49 -18.24
CA LYS A 88 11.58 36.54 -18.13
C LYS A 88 11.94 37.20 -19.47
N GLN A 89 11.39 36.70 -20.58
CA GLN A 89 11.47 37.31 -21.92
C GLN A 89 10.18 38.07 -22.20
#